data_AF-A0A7R9CDQ4-F1
#
_entry.id   AF-A0A7R9CDQ4-F1
#
_cell.length_a   1.000
_cell.length_b   1.000
_cell.length_c   1.000
_cell.angle_alpha   90.00
_cell.angle_beta   90.00
_cell.angle_gamma   90.00
#
_symmetry.space_group_name_H-M   'P 1'
#
loop_
_entity.id
_entity.type
_entity.pdbx_description
1 polymer ?
#
loop_
_entity_poly.entity_id
_entity_poly.type
_entity_poly.pdbx_seq_one_letter_code
_entity_poly.pdbx_strand_id
1 'polypeptide(L)'
;MQHVWQHCNTSAVKCELIEQRTMHIEQLFSCRSVWTSDIICRVKMWQHLEPGSSPVDWCEGNYLISPLIAEFVNTFSNVLFFLLPPVMMYLFREYARFVNPGIHILWLLLIVVGISSAYFHATLSLIGQLLDELAILWIFMASFSMFFPRRFFPLLFHNDRKLFSLAAVVFALIATFLAVLHPIANAFALMTLGLPAFFLLIHELKRCESGRVYRLGIRCAAVWLLAVACWLNDRLFCETWLALNFPYLHALWHILIFIASYTALVLFAYFAVKEERPDTTPVLRYWPREDFELGVPYINNTMWRYLEPGSSPVDWCEGNYLISPNIAEFGNTVSNILFIVCPPLMMSLYQEYSQCVHRGIHALWLIKLFSWTMGVSAVLFTALGVLKPIINSFALMVLGSGVIILLLLEIRRMTGRMQRLGLRTVAVWVLAVACWIADRVLCDTLRSLHFPYLHAIWHILIFIASYTIIVIYSHAYVGAEFDNLAPTLNYWPKDNFELGIPYITIHSTNKKN
;
A
#
# COMPACT_ATOMS: atom_id res chain seq x y z
N MET A 1 -8.69 -75.78 -0.71
CA MET A 1 -7.49 -75.29 -1.42
C MET A 1 -6.99 -74.06 -0.70
N GLN A 2 -5.69 -74.06 -0.34
CA GLN A 2 -4.81 -72.94 0.09
C GLN A 2 -5.14 -72.23 1.43
N HIS A 3 -4.48 -72.58 2.57
CA HIS A 3 -3.20 -72.05 3.14
C HIS A 3 -3.30 -70.56 3.57
N VAL A 4 -2.98 -70.08 4.79
CA VAL A 4 -1.88 -70.35 5.76
C VAL A 4 -2.26 -69.94 7.22
N TRP A 5 -1.60 -70.59 8.19
CA TRP A 5 -1.47 -70.41 9.66
C TRP A 5 -1.21 -68.94 10.13
N GLN A 6 -1.39 -68.49 11.38
CA GLN A 6 -0.90 -69.04 12.67
C GLN A 6 -1.56 -68.34 13.88
N HIS A 7 -1.73 -69.11 14.97
CA HIS A 7 -2.40 -68.84 16.24
C HIS A 7 -1.84 -67.70 17.13
N CYS A 8 -2.72 -67.09 17.94
CA CYS A 8 -2.60 -67.12 19.41
C CYS A 8 -3.95 -66.85 20.10
N ASN A 9 -4.27 -67.64 21.14
CA ASN A 9 -5.60 -67.81 21.74
C ASN A 9 -5.69 -67.19 23.15
N THR A 10 -6.81 -66.52 23.41
CA THR A 10 -7.56 -66.30 24.67
C THR A 10 -6.93 -66.61 26.05
N SER A 11 -7.10 -65.69 27.02
CA SER A 11 -7.91 -65.95 28.24
C SER A 11 -8.13 -64.71 29.13
N ALA A 12 -9.30 -64.68 29.78
CA ALA A 12 -9.97 -63.62 30.52
C ALA A 12 -9.26 -63.13 31.80
N VAL A 13 -9.47 -61.84 32.14
CA VAL A 13 -9.26 -61.31 33.49
C VAL A 13 -10.56 -60.67 33.98
N LYS A 14 -11.08 -61.22 35.09
CA LYS A 14 -12.23 -60.73 35.88
C LYS A 14 -11.94 -59.33 36.44
N CYS A 15 -12.94 -58.44 36.37
CA CYS A 15 -13.04 -57.29 37.26
C CYS A 15 -13.64 -57.74 38.60
N GLU A 16 -12.89 -57.59 39.69
CA GLU A 16 -13.39 -57.69 41.06
C GLU A 16 -13.24 -56.32 41.74
N LEU A 17 -14.34 -55.84 42.33
CA LEU A 17 -14.40 -54.68 43.22
C LEU A 17 -13.59 -54.97 44.48
N ILE A 18 -12.67 -54.08 44.87
CA ILE A 18 -12.01 -54.14 46.18
C ILE A 18 -12.34 -52.87 46.99
N GLU A 19 -12.99 -53.13 48.11
CA GLU A 19 -13.31 -52.26 49.23
C GLU A 19 -12.09 -51.54 49.83
N GLN A 20 -12.37 -50.34 50.37
CA GLN A 20 -11.49 -49.59 51.25
C GLN A 20 -11.07 -50.40 52.48
N ARG A 21 -9.75 -50.59 52.71
CA ARG A 21 -9.19 -50.79 54.05
C ARG A 21 -7.73 -50.35 54.16
N THR A 22 -7.53 -49.32 54.98
CA THR A 22 -6.39 -49.06 55.90
C THR A 22 -4.97 -49.45 55.49
N MET A 23 -4.18 -48.41 55.20
CA MET A 23 -2.72 -48.31 55.21
C MET A 23 -2.04 -49.01 56.41
N HIS A 24 -1.00 -49.79 56.14
CA HIS A 24 0.17 -49.91 57.00
C HIS A 24 1.43 -49.62 56.17
N ILE A 25 2.19 -48.65 56.66
CA ILE A 25 3.46 -48.14 56.14
C ILE A 25 4.60 -49.08 56.56
N GLU A 26 5.67 -49.09 55.77
CA GLU A 26 6.96 -49.79 55.96
C GLU A 26 7.07 -51.17 55.30
N GLN A 27 7.47 -51.21 54.01
CA GLN A 27 8.49 -52.16 53.52
C GLN A 27 8.96 -52.01 52.06
N LEU A 28 8.67 -50.90 51.35
CA LEU A 28 9.16 -50.70 49.98
C LEU A 28 9.97 -49.39 49.83
N PHE A 29 11.09 -49.30 50.54
CA PHE A 29 12.15 -48.34 50.25
C PHE A 29 13.48 -49.07 50.05
N SER A 30 13.73 -49.52 48.82
CA SER A 30 15.08 -49.51 48.25
C SER A 30 14.99 -49.66 46.73
N CYS A 31 15.63 -48.74 46.00
CA CYS A 31 15.75 -48.63 44.53
C CYS A 31 14.56 -48.09 43.71
N ARG A 32 14.42 -46.75 43.60
CA ARG A 32 14.37 -45.95 42.33
C ARG A 32 13.92 -44.51 42.60
N SER A 33 14.86 -43.63 42.94
CA SER A 33 14.60 -42.20 43.22
C SER A 33 15.11 -41.25 42.13
N VAL A 34 15.16 -41.68 40.86
CA VAL A 34 15.51 -40.79 39.73
C VAL A 34 14.52 -40.90 38.55
N TRP A 35 13.75 -41.99 38.46
CA TRP A 35 12.77 -42.21 37.36
C TRP A 35 11.33 -41.85 37.73
N THR A 36 11.03 -41.66 39.01
CA THR A 36 9.67 -41.35 39.48
C THR A 36 9.27 -39.91 39.20
N SER A 37 10.19 -38.94 39.35
CA SER A 37 9.94 -37.54 39.03
C SER A 37 9.63 -37.32 37.54
N ASP A 38 10.39 -37.96 36.65
CA ASP A 38 10.22 -37.82 35.19
C ASP A 38 8.95 -38.48 34.66
N ILE A 39 8.56 -39.63 35.22
CA ILE A 39 7.32 -40.32 34.84
C ILE A 39 6.11 -39.58 35.41
N ILE A 40 6.17 -39.12 36.67
CA ILE A 40 5.10 -38.31 37.28
C ILE A 40 4.95 -36.97 36.56
N CYS A 41 6.05 -36.32 36.16
CA CYS A 41 6.03 -35.07 35.40
C CYS A 41 5.47 -35.27 33.99
N ARG A 42 5.84 -36.36 33.30
CA ARG A 42 5.22 -36.73 32.02
C ARG A 42 3.73 -36.99 32.17
N VAL A 43 3.30 -37.83 33.11
CA VAL A 43 1.88 -38.16 33.33
C VAL A 43 1.06 -36.91 33.66
N LYS A 44 1.55 -35.99 34.50
CA LYS A 44 0.89 -34.69 34.76
C LYS A 44 0.81 -33.79 33.53
N MET A 45 1.85 -33.75 32.69
CA MET A 45 1.86 -32.96 31.47
C MET A 45 0.82 -33.48 30.45
N TRP A 46 0.64 -34.80 30.35
CA TRP A 46 -0.38 -35.40 29.48
C TRP A 46 -1.81 -35.12 29.95
N GLN A 47 -2.06 -35.03 31.27
CA GLN A 47 -3.38 -34.68 31.81
C GLN A 47 -3.87 -33.29 31.37
N HIS A 48 -2.97 -32.32 31.18
CA HIS A 48 -3.33 -30.99 30.70
C HIS A 48 -3.64 -30.94 29.19
N LEU A 49 -3.25 -31.99 28.45
CA LEU A 49 -3.58 -32.20 27.03
C LEU A 49 -4.89 -32.99 26.86
N GLU A 50 -5.39 -33.62 27.91
CA GLU A 50 -6.60 -34.45 27.82
C GLU A 50 -7.83 -33.60 27.51
N PRO A 51 -8.75 -34.09 26.65
CA PRO A 51 -10.04 -33.44 26.45
C PRO A 51 -10.81 -33.28 27.77
N GLY A 52 -11.45 -32.13 27.96
CA GLY A 52 -12.17 -31.79 29.19
C GLY A 52 -11.29 -31.44 30.39
N SER A 53 -9.98 -31.23 30.20
CA SER A 53 -9.07 -30.81 31.28
C SER A 53 -9.15 -29.33 31.61
N SER A 54 -9.83 -28.52 30.81
CA SER A 54 -10.00 -27.09 31.08
C SER A 54 -10.90 -26.87 32.31
N PRO A 55 -10.55 -25.93 33.21
CA PRO A 55 -11.43 -25.50 34.29
C PRO A 55 -12.59 -24.60 33.82
N VAL A 56 -12.66 -24.27 32.53
CA VAL A 56 -13.69 -23.43 31.93
C VAL A 56 -14.53 -24.25 30.98
N ASP A 57 -15.85 -24.26 31.24
CA ASP A 57 -16.89 -24.87 30.40
C ASP A 57 -17.96 -23.81 30.11
N TRP A 58 -18.54 -23.80 28.90
CA TRP A 58 -19.58 -22.84 28.50
C TRP A 58 -20.97 -23.47 28.58
N CYS A 59 -22.01 -22.72 28.24
CA CYS A 59 -23.38 -23.23 28.34
C CYS A 59 -23.74 -24.32 27.33
N GLU A 60 -23.04 -24.38 26.20
CA GLU A 60 -23.32 -25.38 25.19
C GLU A 60 -23.03 -26.78 25.76
N GLY A 61 -23.98 -27.70 25.61
CA GLY A 61 -23.79 -29.05 26.13
C GLY A 61 -22.72 -29.84 25.37
N ASN A 62 -21.84 -30.47 26.13
CA ASN A 62 -20.68 -31.19 25.62
C ASN A 62 -21.04 -32.48 24.87
N TYR A 63 -20.47 -32.63 23.68
CA TYR A 63 -20.60 -33.77 22.76
C TYR A 63 -22.04 -34.10 22.34
N LEU A 64 -22.95 -33.12 22.43
CA LEU A 64 -24.37 -33.33 22.12
C LEU A 64 -24.63 -33.57 20.62
N ILE A 65 -23.92 -32.85 19.76
CA ILE A 65 -24.10 -32.92 18.30
C ILE A 65 -23.12 -33.90 17.65
N SER A 66 -21.89 -33.98 18.16
CA SER A 66 -20.81 -34.83 17.63
C SER A 66 -20.03 -35.48 18.75
N PRO A 67 -19.69 -36.78 18.66
CA PRO A 67 -18.86 -37.46 19.65
C PRO A 67 -17.38 -37.03 19.61
N LEU A 68 -16.98 -36.24 18.60
CA LEU A 68 -15.59 -35.79 18.41
C LEU A 68 -15.35 -34.32 18.79
N ILE A 69 -16.42 -33.52 18.92
CA ILE A 69 -16.34 -32.07 19.14
C ILE A 69 -17.19 -31.77 20.37
N ALA A 70 -16.57 -31.26 21.43
CA ALA A 70 -17.25 -30.98 22.69
C ALA A 70 -18.36 -29.93 22.51
N GLU A 71 -18.02 -28.70 22.15
CA GLU A 71 -19.00 -27.62 21.94
C GLU A 71 -19.11 -27.30 20.45
N PHE A 72 -20.01 -28.00 19.75
CA PHE A 72 -20.07 -27.99 18.29
C PHE A 72 -20.34 -26.59 17.71
N VAL A 73 -21.33 -25.87 18.22
CA VAL A 73 -21.71 -24.55 17.71
C VAL A 73 -20.64 -23.51 18.06
N ASN A 74 -20.08 -23.55 19.27
CA ASN A 74 -18.95 -22.72 19.67
C ASN A 74 -17.72 -22.96 18.79
N THR A 75 -17.38 -24.21 18.47
CA THR A 75 -16.28 -24.53 17.52
C THR A 75 -16.54 -23.94 16.14
N PHE A 76 -17.70 -24.18 15.53
CA PHE A 76 -17.96 -23.76 14.14
C PHE A 76 -18.25 -22.26 13.99
N SER A 77 -18.69 -21.58 15.04
CA SER A 77 -18.89 -20.12 15.03
C SER A 77 -17.60 -19.33 14.78
N ASN A 78 -16.43 -19.95 14.97
CA ASN A 78 -15.12 -19.37 14.65
C ASN A 78 -14.81 -19.27 13.15
N VAL A 79 -15.67 -19.79 12.26
CA VAL A 79 -15.43 -19.82 10.80
C VAL A 79 -15.04 -18.46 10.19
N LEU A 80 -15.57 -17.35 10.72
CA LEU A 80 -15.28 -16.02 10.20
C LEU A 80 -13.81 -15.59 10.38
N PHE A 81 -13.14 -16.09 11.42
CA PHE A 81 -11.71 -15.86 11.66
C PHE A 81 -10.82 -16.49 10.58
N PHE A 82 -11.35 -17.44 9.80
CA PHE A 82 -10.62 -18.07 8.69
C PHE A 82 -10.93 -17.39 7.36
N LEU A 83 -12.17 -16.92 7.16
CA LEU A 83 -12.64 -16.42 5.88
C LEU A 83 -12.27 -14.95 5.64
N LEU A 84 -12.51 -14.08 6.62
CA LEU A 84 -12.34 -12.63 6.41
C LEU A 84 -10.88 -12.15 6.51
N PRO A 85 -9.99 -12.64 7.39
CA PRO A 85 -8.63 -12.10 7.44
C PRO A 85 -7.83 -12.26 6.13
N PRO A 86 -7.93 -13.35 5.35
CA PRO A 86 -7.33 -13.40 4.01
C PRO A 86 -7.87 -12.33 3.05
N VAL A 87 -9.18 -12.06 3.09
CA VAL A 87 -9.80 -10.95 2.33
C VAL A 87 -9.22 -9.62 2.80
N MET A 88 -9.08 -9.42 4.11
CA MET A 88 -8.47 -8.21 4.67
C MET A 88 -7.01 -8.05 4.27
N MET A 89 -6.22 -9.13 4.22
CA MET A 89 -4.84 -9.09 3.71
C MET A 89 -4.81 -8.63 2.25
N TYR A 90 -5.72 -9.12 1.41
CA TYR A 90 -5.83 -8.66 0.03
C TYR A 90 -6.20 -7.17 -0.06
N LEU A 91 -7.20 -6.73 0.71
CA LEU A 91 -7.68 -5.34 0.70
C LEU A 91 -6.66 -4.35 1.29
N PHE A 92 -5.84 -4.78 2.25
CA PHE A 92 -4.81 -3.94 2.90
C PHE A 92 -3.42 -4.02 2.25
N ARG A 93 -3.27 -4.62 1.06
CA ARG A 93 -1.97 -4.71 0.36
C ARG A 93 -1.29 -3.36 0.13
N GLU A 94 -2.07 -2.32 -0.19
CA GLU A 94 -1.56 -0.96 -0.41
C GLU A 94 -1.16 -0.31 0.91
N TYR A 95 -1.99 -0.45 1.95
CA TYR A 95 -1.64 -0.01 3.30
C TYR A 95 -0.34 -0.66 3.76
N ALA A 96 -0.18 -1.97 3.57
CA ALA A 96 1.01 -2.69 3.98
C ALA A 96 2.26 -2.23 3.24
N ARG A 97 2.15 -1.99 1.93
CA ARG A 97 3.27 -1.55 1.09
C ARG A 97 3.75 -0.14 1.43
N PHE A 98 2.84 0.78 1.76
CA PHE A 98 3.16 2.21 1.85
C PHE A 98 3.09 2.79 3.27
N VAL A 99 2.31 2.19 4.18
CA VAL A 99 2.14 2.65 5.57
C VAL A 99 2.93 1.77 6.52
N ASN A 100 2.48 0.53 6.71
CA ASN A 100 3.07 -0.39 7.68
C ASN A 100 2.77 -1.85 7.30
N PRO A 101 3.77 -2.66 6.88
CA PRO A 101 3.56 -4.05 6.51
C PRO A 101 3.14 -4.93 7.68
N GLY A 102 3.36 -4.47 8.92
CA GLY A 102 2.94 -5.16 10.14
C GLY A 102 1.43 -5.41 10.23
N ILE A 103 0.60 -4.68 9.47
CA ILE A 103 -0.85 -4.93 9.44
C ILE A 103 -1.19 -6.39 9.11
N HIS A 104 -0.40 -7.05 8.25
CA HIS A 104 -0.61 -8.45 7.91
C HIS A 104 -0.35 -9.41 9.07
N ILE A 105 0.51 -9.02 10.02
CA ILE A 105 0.72 -9.77 11.26
C ILE A 105 -0.58 -9.76 12.08
N LEU A 106 -1.30 -8.64 12.14
CA LEU A 106 -2.57 -8.57 12.88
C LEU A 106 -3.65 -9.45 12.23
N TRP A 107 -3.73 -9.47 10.91
CA TRP A 107 -4.64 -10.37 10.19
C TRP A 107 -4.27 -11.85 10.40
N LEU A 108 -2.99 -12.19 10.40
CA LEU A 108 -2.52 -13.54 10.71
C LEU A 108 -2.87 -13.93 12.15
N LEU A 109 -2.68 -13.02 13.11
CA LEU A 109 -3.00 -13.28 14.52
C LEU A 109 -4.51 -13.48 14.73
N LEU A 110 -5.40 -12.83 13.96
CA LEU A 110 -6.82 -13.16 14.00
C LEU A 110 -7.08 -14.61 13.56
N ILE A 111 -6.41 -15.09 12.52
CA ILE A 111 -6.54 -16.50 12.10
C ILE A 111 -6.07 -17.43 13.23
N VAL A 112 -4.96 -17.09 13.90
CA VAL A 112 -4.44 -17.84 15.05
C VAL A 112 -5.46 -17.87 16.20
N VAL A 113 -6.11 -16.74 16.51
CA VAL A 113 -7.21 -16.71 17.50
C VAL A 113 -8.32 -17.69 17.10
N GLY A 114 -8.78 -17.65 15.85
CA GLY A 114 -9.82 -18.57 15.37
C GLY A 114 -9.43 -20.04 15.43
N ILE A 115 -8.18 -20.38 15.08
CA ILE A 115 -7.64 -21.75 15.20
C ILE A 115 -7.64 -22.20 16.66
N SER A 116 -7.08 -21.37 17.54
CA SER A 116 -6.94 -21.69 18.95
C SER A 116 -8.29 -21.82 19.64
N SER A 117 -9.22 -20.89 19.39
CA SER A 117 -10.59 -20.93 19.93
C SER A 117 -11.35 -22.15 19.42
N ALA A 118 -11.32 -22.44 18.11
CA ALA A 118 -11.95 -23.63 17.56
C ALA A 118 -11.39 -24.93 18.18
N TYR A 119 -10.07 -25.00 18.37
CA TYR A 119 -9.41 -26.13 19.03
C TYR A 119 -9.79 -26.25 20.52
N PHE A 120 -9.88 -25.13 21.24
CA PHE A 120 -10.36 -25.09 22.61
C PHE A 120 -11.77 -25.65 22.71
N HIS A 121 -12.74 -25.10 21.99
CA HIS A 121 -14.13 -25.55 22.05
C HIS A 121 -14.34 -26.98 21.53
N ALA A 122 -13.47 -27.45 20.63
CA ALA A 122 -13.55 -28.83 20.16
C ALA A 122 -13.09 -29.85 21.22
N THR A 123 -12.13 -29.46 22.08
CA THR A 123 -11.46 -30.39 23.01
C THR A 123 -11.77 -30.13 24.49
N LEU A 124 -12.13 -28.90 24.84
CA LEU A 124 -12.14 -28.36 26.22
C LEU A 124 -10.86 -28.70 26.99
N SER A 125 -9.71 -28.68 26.32
CA SER A 125 -8.41 -28.92 26.97
C SER A 125 -7.83 -27.64 27.57
N LEU A 126 -7.09 -27.76 28.67
CA LEU A 126 -6.41 -26.60 29.29
C LEU A 126 -5.42 -25.94 28.32
N ILE A 127 -4.72 -26.74 27.51
CA ILE A 127 -3.80 -26.19 26.50
C ILE A 127 -4.55 -25.45 25.40
N GLY A 128 -5.71 -25.97 24.97
CA GLY A 128 -6.59 -25.23 24.05
C GLY A 128 -7.02 -23.88 24.64
N GLN A 129 -7.46 -23.87 25.89
CA GLN A 129 -7.84 -22.64 26.59
C GLN A 129 -6.68 -21.62 26.60
N LEU A 130 -5.48 -22.04 27.02
CA LEU A 130 -4.31 -21.17 27.07
C LEU A 130 -3.92 -20.66 25.67
N LEU A 131 -3.98 -21.50 24.63
CA LEU A 131 -3.68 -21.08 23.27
C LEU A 131 -4.67 -20.01 22.77
N ASP A 132 -5.95 -20.12 23.12
CA ASP A 132 -6.97 -19.14 22.74
C ASP A 132 -6.75 -17.81 23.47
N GLU A 133 -6.69 -17.86 24.79
CA GLU A 133 -6.48 -16.69 25.65
C GLU A 133 -5.17 -15.94 25.34
N LEU A 134 -4.07 -16.68 25.11
CA LEU A 134 -2.79 -16.08 24.74
C LEU A 134 -2.83 -15.50 23.33
N ALA A 135 -3.48 -16.16 22.36
CA ALA A 135 -3.61 -15.57 21.01
C ALA A 135 -4.32 -14.20 21.06
N ILE A 136 -5.37 -14.08 21.89
CA ILE A 136 -6.08 -12.81 22.12
C ILE A 136 -5.17 -11.76 22.75
N LEU A 137 -4.38 -12.13 23.77
CA LEU A 137 -3.38 -11.22 24.37
C LEU A 137 -2.41 -10.69 23.32
N TRP A 138 -1.84 -11.57 22.51
CA TRP A 138 -0.81 -11.21 21.54
C TRP A 138 -1.33 -10.32 20.41
N ILE A 139 -2.54 -10.57 19.89
CA ILE A 139 -3.15 -9.65 18.91
C ILE A 139 -3.45 -8.28 19.53
N PHE A 140 -3.94 -8.25 20.77
CA PHE A 140 -4.22 -6.99 21.46
C PHE A 140 -2.94 -6.18 21.64
N MET A 141 -1.86 -6.81 22.14
CA MET A 141 -0.58 -6.15 22.35
C MET A 141 0.08 -5.72 21.03
N ALA A 142 -0.02 -6.53 19.97
CA ALA A 142 0.48 -6.16 18.65
C ALA A 142 -0.28 -4.95 18.09
N SER A 143 -1.61 -4.94 18.20
CA SER A 143 -2.47 -3.84 17.75
C SER A 143 -2.21 -2.57 18.56
N PHE A 144 -2.07 -2.68 19.88
CA PHE A 144 -1.73 -1.58 20.77
C PHE A 144 -0.36 -1.00 20.42
N SER A 145 0.64 -1.85 20.19
CA SER A 145 1.98 -1.43 19.79
C SER A 145 1.99 -0.67 18.46
N MET A 146 1.08 -1.02 17.54
CA MET A 146 1.01 -0.44 16.20
C MET A 146 0.19 0.84 16.15
N PHE A 147 -0.94 0.90 16.86
CA PHE A 147 -1.95 1.94 16.67
C PHE A 147 -2.15 2.89 17.85
N PHE A 148 -1.56 2.61 19.03
CA PHE A 148 -1.75 3.49 20.18
C PHE A 148 -1.26 4.91 19.86
N PRO A 149 -2.09 5.97 19.96
CA PRO A 149 -1.72 7.31 19.51
C PRO A 149 -0.45 7.84 20.19
N ARG A 150 0.46 8.42 19.39
CA ARG A 150 1.74 8.95 19.88
C ARG A 150 1.56 10.08 20.87
N ARG A 151 0.50 10.86 20.72
CA ARG A 151 0.13 11.92 21.67
C ARG A 151 -0.11 11.44 23.11
N PHE A 152 -0.37 10.16 23.32
CA PHE A 152 -0.55 9.55 24.64
C PHE A 152 0.67 8.80 25.14
N PHE A 153 1.80 8.85 24.41
CA PHE A 153 3.03 8.20 24.85
C PHE A 153 3.55 8.82 26.15
N PRO A 154 3.86 8.01 27.17
CA PRO A 154 4.62 8.48 28.31
C PRO A 154 5.97 9.10 27.90
N LEU A 155 6.42 10.11 28.67
CA LEU A 155 7.67 10.83 28.43
C LEU A 155 8.89 9.90 28.32
N LEU A 156 8.88 8.77 29.06
CA LEU A 156 9.92 7.75 29.05
C LEU A 156 10.20 7.18 27.65
N PHE A 157 9.20 7.16 26.77
CA PHE A 157 9.36 6.58 25.44
C PHE A 157 9.93 7.58 24.41
N HIS A 158 10.16 8.84 24.78
CA HIS A 158 10.70 9.87 23.88
C HIS A 158 10.00 9.94 22.51
N ASN A 159 8.70 9.65 22.48
CA ASN A 159 7.88 9.57 21.27
C ASN A 159 8.36 8.51 20.22
N ASP A 160 9.18 7.53 20.65
CA ASP A 160 9.70 6.44 19.83
C ASP A 160 8.78 5.22 19.88
N ARG A 161 8.14 4.92 18.73
CA ARG A 161 7.28 3.74 18.60
C ARG A 161 8.04 2.43 18.77
N LYS A 162 9.30 2.33 18.37
CA LYS A 162 10.06 1.08 18.52
C LYS A 162 10.26 0.74 19.99
N LEU A 163 10.61 1.73 20.80
CA LEU A 163 10.76 1.56 22.24
C LEU A 163 9.43 1.22 22.92
N PHE A 164 8.34 1.89 22.52
CA PHE A 164 6.99 1.55 22.98
C PHE A 164 6.56 0.12 22.60
N SER A 165 6.82 -0.30 21.35
CA SER A 165 6.56 -1.66 20.88
C SER A 165 7.38 -2.71 21.64
N LEU A 166 8.65 -2.41 21.95
CA LEU A 166 9.48 -3.30 22.77
C LEU A 166 8.89 -3.47 24.17
N ALA A 167 8.44 -2.37 24.81
CA ALA A 167 7.78 -2.43 26.11
C ALA A 167 6.47 -3.24 26.05
N ALA A 168 5.68 -3.08 24.99
CA ALA A 168 4.47 -3.88 24.76
C ALA A 168 4.79 -5.38 24.63
N VAL A 169 5.88 -5.75 23.94
CA VAL A 169 6.32 -7.16 23.84
C VAL A 169 6.77 -7.70 25.20
N VAL A 170 7.57 -6.94 25.95
CA VAL A 170 7.99 -7.35 27.30
C VAL A 170 6.78 -7.54 28.22
N PHE A 171 5.81 -6.64 28.18
CA PHE A 171 4.56 -6.78 28.91
C PHE A 171 3.78 -8.04 28.48
N ALA A 172 3.67 -8.30 27.17
CA ALA A 172 3.00 -9.50 26.65
C ALA A 172 3.66 -10.79 27.14
N LEU A 173 5.00 -10.83 27.22
CA LEU A 173 5.74 -11.98 27.75
C LEU A 173 5.48 -12.19 29.24
N ILE A 174 5.49 -11.13 30.04
CA ILE A 174 5.19 -11.20 31.49
C ILE A 174 3.73 -11.65 31.68
N ALA A 175 2.79 -11.05 30.96
CA ALA A 175 1.38 -11.42 31.02
C ALA A 175 1.15 -12.86 30.56
N THR A 176 1.88 -13.36 29.55
CA THR A 176 1.85 -14.76 29.14
C THR A 176 2.29 -15.69 30.27
N PHE A 177 3.40 -15.36 30.96
CA PHE A 177 3.86 -16.14 32.11
C PHE A 177 2.82 -16.16 33.24
N LEU A 178 2.24 -15.01 33.58
CA LEU A 178 1.19 -14.90 34.60
C LEU A 178 -0.08 -15.68 34.20
N ALA A 179 -0.44 -15.67 32.92
CA ALA A 179 -1.61 -16.37 32.40
C ALA A 179 -1.52 -17.89 32.57
N VAL A 180 -0.32 -18.45 32.49
CA VAL A 180 -0.07 -19.88 32.74
C VAL A 180 -0.22 -20.23 34.22
N LEU A 181 0.06 -19.29 35.14
CA LEU A 181 -0.03 -19.54 36.59
C LEU A 181 -1.48 -19.58 37.10
N HIS A 182 -2.37 -18.74 36.56
CA HIS A 182 -3.76 -18.63 37.00
C HIS A 182 -4.77 -18.65 35.84
N PRO A 183 -4.94 -19.77 35.12
CA PRO A 183 -5.76 -19.86 33.91
C PRO A 183 -7.21 -19.40 34.09
N ILE A 184 -7.81 -19.64 35.26
CA ILE A 184 -9.21 -19.30 35.54
C ILE A 184 -9.44 -17.77 35.53
N ALA A 185 -8.43 -16.97 35.88
CA ALA A 185 -8.54 -15.52 35.95
C ALA A 185 -8.34 -14.84 34.57
N ASN A 186 -7.77 -15.55 33.60
CA ASN A 186 -7.33 -14.97 32.32
C ASN A 186 -8.49 -14.40 31.53
N ALA A 187 -9.60 -15.13 31.42
CA ALA A 187 -10.77 -14.69 30.65
C ALA A 187 -11.30 -13.32 31.15
N PHE A 188 -11.34 -13.11 32.47
CA PHE A 188 -11.73 -11.83 33.05
C PHE A 188 -10.66 -10.76 32.86
N ALA A 189 -9.38 -11.09 33.05
CA ALA A 189 -8.27 -10.17 32.83
C ALA A 189 -8.23 -9.66 31.38
N LEU A 190 -8.41 -10.54 30.40
CA LEU A 190 -8.48 -10.19 28.97
C LEU A 190 -9.68 -9.30 28.66
N MET A 191 -10.83 -9.55 29.28
CA MET A 191 -12.01 -8.70 29.11
C MET A 191 -11.73 -7.25 29.57
N THR A 192 -10.91 -7.06 30.62
CA THR A 192 -10.54 -5.71 31.06
C THR A 192 -9.71 -4.93 30.05
N LEU A 193 -8.98 -5.59 29.14
CA LEU A 193 -8.23 -4.93 28.06
C LEU A 193 -9.17 -4.29 27.02
N GLY A 194 -10.40 -4.77 26.90
CA GLY A 194 -11.41 -4.20 26.01
C GLY A 194 -11.85 -2.79 26.42
N LEU A 195 -11.88 -2.49 27.72
CA LEU A 195 -12.31 -1.20 28.26
C LEU A 195 -11.42 -0.03 27.80
N PRO A 196 -10.08 -0.03 27.99
CA PRO A 196 -9.23 1.07 27.52
C PRO A 196 -9.29 1.21 25.99
N ALA A 197 -9.37 0.11 25.23
CA ALA A 197 -9.54 0.17 23.77
C ALA A 197 -10.88 0.82 23.38
N PHE A 198 -11.97 0.51 24.08
CA PHE A 198 -13.27 1.13 23.88
C PHE A 198 -13.24 2.63 24.17
N PHE A 199 -12.68 3.04 25.32
CA PHE A 199 -12.55 4.47 25.65
C PHE A 199 -11.69 5.21 24.63
N LEU A 200 -10.59 4.60 24.18
CA LEU A 200 -9.74 5.17 23.15
C LEU A 200 -10.49 5.34 21.83
N LEU A 201 -11.27 4.33 21.42
CA LEU A 201 -12.13 4.42 20.23
C LEU A 201 -13.10 5.60 20.34
N ILE A 202 -13.83 5.73 21.46
CA ILE A 202 -14.76 6.85 21.66
C ILE A 202 -14.03 8.20 21.61
N HIS A 203 -12.82 8.26 22.18
CA HIS A 203 -12.02 9.48 22.14
C HIS A 203 -11.56 9.84 20.72
N GLU A 204 -11.11 8.88 19.91
CA GLU A 204 -10.76 9.12 18.50
C GLU A 204 -11.98 9.50 17.66
N LEU A 205 -13.14 8.88 17.91
CA LEU A 205 -14.38 9.20 17.18
C LEU A 205 -14.83 10.64 17.41
N LYS A 206 -14.66 11.18 18.62
CA LYS A 206 -14.97 12.59 18.92
C LYS A 206 -14.10 13.58 18.14
N ARG A 207 -12.92 13.15 17.67
CA ARG A 207 -12.00 13.96 16.85
C ARG A 207 -12.14 13.69 15.35
N CYS A 208 -13.02 12.77 14.96
CA CYS A 208 -13.18 12.38 13.58
C CYS A 208 -14.19 13.29 12.86
N GLU A 209 -13.74 13.96 11.81
CA GLU A 209 -14.60 14.82 10.97
C GLU A 209 -15.38 14.01 9.91
N SER A 210 -14.91 12.80 9.57
CA SER A 210 -15.55 11.97 8.56
C SER A 210 -16.78 11.26 9.13
N GLY A 211 -17.97 11.71 8.72
CA GLY A 211 -19.23 11.09 9.12
C GLY A 211 -19.33 9.59 8.79
N ARG A 212 -18.67 9.14 7.71
CA ARG A 212 -18.62 7.73 7.31
C ARG A 212 -17.82 6.89 8.32
N VAL A 213 -16.65 7.37 8.74
CA VAL A 213 -15.80 6.72 9.76
C VAL A 213 -16.49 6.75 11.12
N TYR A 214 -17.13 7.87 11.46
CA TYR A 214 -17.91 8.02 12.69
C TYR A 214 -19.01 6.95 12.80
N ARG A 215 -19.84 6.77 11.75
CA ARG A 215 -20.88 5.72 11.72
C ARG A 215 -20.32 4.31 11.83
N LEU A 216 -19.17 4.01 11.19
CA LEU A 216 -18.51 2.72 11.35
C LEU A 216 -18.05 2.51 12.79
N GLY A 217 -17.48 3.53 13.42
CA GLY A 217 -17.08 3.49 14.83
C GLY A 217 -18.22 3.25 15.81
N ILE A 218 -19.36 3.92 15.63
CA ILE A 218 -20.56 3.68 16.46
C ILE A 218 -21.06 2.24 16.31
N ARG A 219 -21.10 1.71 15.08
CA ARG A 219 -21.47 0.31 14.83
C ARG A 219 -20.49 -0.65 15.47
N CYS A 220 -19.19 -0.40 15.35
CA CYS A 220 -18.13 -1.19 16.00
C CYS A 220 -18.32 -1.22 17.52
N ALA A 221 -18.57 -0.06 18.14
CA ALA A 221 -18.82 0.07 19.57
C ALA A 221 -20.08 -0.68 20.01
N ALA A 222 -21.18 -0.56 19.25
CA ALA A 222 -22.42 -1.26 19.54
C ALA A 222 -22.30 -2.79 19.42
N VAL A 223 -21.64 -3.28 18.36
CA VAL A 223 -21.38 -4.72 18.17
C VAL A 223 -20.49 -5.26 19.27
N TRP A 224 -19.47 -4.50 19.70
CA TRP A 224 -18.62 -4.90 20.83
C TRP A 224 -19.40 -5.00 22.15
N LEU A 225 -20.25 -4.01 22.47
CA LEU A 225 -21.11 -4.06 23.66
C LEU A 225 -22.07 -5.24 23.63
N LEU A 226 -22.67 -5.52 22.47
CA LEU A 226 -23.55 -6.68 22.28
C LEU A 226 -22.78 -7.99 22.46
N ALA A 227 -21.57 -8.08 21.93
CA ALA A 227 -20.69 -9.22 22.15
C ALA A 227 -20.48 -9.42 23.66
N VAL A 228 -20.02 -8.39 24.38
CA VAL A 228 -19.74 -8.48 25.82
C VAL A 228 -20.99 -8.90 26.59
N ALA A 229 -22.16 -8.41 26.19
CA ALA A 229 -23.43 -8.84 26.77
C ALA A 229 -23.70 -10.34 26.54
N CYS A 230 -23.48 -10.88 25.33
CA CYS A 230 -23.59 -12.30 25.05
C CYS A 230 -22.64 -13.13 25.92
N TRP A 231 -21.36 -12.72 26.02
CA TRP A 231 -20.35 -13.41 26.83
C TRP A 231 -20.71 -13.43 28.31
N LEU A 232 -21.12 -12.29 28.88
CA LEU A 232 -21.54 -12.20 30.27
C LEU A 232 -22.80 -13.01 30.55
N ASN A 233 -23.75 -13.01 29.61
CA ASN A 233 -25.00 -13.75 29.79
C ASN A 233 -24.81 -15.25 29.73
N ASP A 234 -23.97 -15.74 28.82
CA ASP A 234 -23.57 -17.15 28.79
C ASP A 234 -22.91 -17.53 30.12
N ARG A 235 -21.96 -16.73 30.59
CA ARG A 235 -21.18 -17.06 31.79
C ARG A 235 -21.97 -16.97 33.11
N LEU A 236 -22.81 -15.94 33.27
CA LEU A 236 -23.47 -15.63 34.56
C LEU A 236 -24.90 -16.16 34.66
N PHE A 237 -25.60 -16.33 33.53
CA PHE A 237 -27.02 -16.66 33.49
C PHE A 237 -27.29 -17.97 32.74
N CYS A 238 -26.32 -18.88 32.74
CA CYS A 238 -26.36 -20.12 31.97
C CYS A 238 -27.63 -20.95 32.17
N GLU A 239 -28.03 -21.17 33.43
CA GLU A 239 -29.26 -21.89 33.79
C GLU A 239 -30.52 -21.29 33.15
N THR A 240 -30.55 -19.95 33.01
CA THR A 240 -31.68 -19.25 32.38
C THR A 240 -31.72 -19.54 30.88
N TRP A 241 -30.57 -19.51 30.21
CA TRP A 241 -30.48 -19.75 28.77
C TRP A 241 -30.69 -21.23 28.41
N LEU A 242 -30.27 -22.15 29.27
CA LEU A 242 -30.61 -23.56 29.19
C LEU A 242 -32.12 -23.78 29.33
N ALA A 243 -32.77 -23.14 30.31
CA ALA A 243 -34.22 -23.21 30.48
C ALA A 243 -35.00 -22.65 29.27
N LEU A 244 -34.42 -21.68 28.56
CA LEU A 244 -34.98 -21.13 27.32
C LEU A 244 -34.61 -21.94 26.06
N ASN A 245 -33.87 -23.05 26.19
CA ASN A 245 -33.37 -23.86 25.09
C ASN A 245 -32.50 -23.09 24.08
N PHE A 246 -31.72 -22.11 24.55
CA PHE A 246 -30.81 -21.33 23.71
C PHE A 246 -29.42 -21.16 24.35
N PRO A 247 -28.63 -22.23 24.50
CA PRO A 247 -27.30 -22.20 25.12
C PRO A 247 -26.17 -21.76 24.16
N TYR A 248 -26.48 -20.92 23.17
CA TYR A 248 -25.55 -20.59 22.06
C TYR A 248 -25.09 -19.13 22.09
N LEU A 249 -25.17 -18.47 23.25
CA LEU A 249 -24.74 -17.08 23.38
C LEU A 249 -23.23 -16.94 23.22
N HIS A 250 -22.44 -17.91 23.67
CA HIS A 250 -21.00 -17.90 23.44
C HIS A 250 -20.62 -18.01 21.95
N ALA A 251 -21.36 -18.80 21.17
CA ALA A 251 -21.20 -18.84 19.72
C ALA A 251 -21.51 -17.48 19.05
N LEU A 252 -22.54 -16.77 19.52
CA LEU A 252 -22.82 -15.40 19.08
C LEU A 252 -21.69 -14.43 19.48
N TRP A 253 -21.09 -14.62 20.66
CA TRP A 253 -19.91 -13.87 21.08
C TRP A 253 -18.78 -13.98 20.05
N HIS A 254 -18.43 -15.18 19.57
CA HIS A 254 -17.36 -15.35 18.56
C HIS A 254 -17.62 -14.55 17.28
N ILE A 255 -18.85 -14.61 16.76
CA ILE A 255 -19.23 -13.90 15.54
C ILE A 255 -19.15 -12.38 15.76
N LEU A 256 -19.74 -11.89 16.85
CA LEU A 256 -19.82 -10.46 17.15
C LEU A 256 -18.46 -9.88 17.51
N ILE A 257 -17.67 -10.57 18.35
CA ILE A 257 -16.35 -10.10 18.76
C ILE A 257 -15.38 -10.09 17.59
N PHE A 258 -15.49 -11.05 16.66
CA PHE A 258 -14.73 -11.01 15.42
C PHE A 258 -15.08 -9.76 14.59
N ILE A 259 -16.37 -9.52 14.37
CA ILE A 259 -16.86 -8.36 13.61
C ILE A 259 -16.37 -7.05 14.23
N ALA A 260 -16.48 -6.92 15.56
CA ALA A 260 -15.96 -5.77 16.29
C ALA A 260 -14.44 -5.63 16.16
N SER A 261 -13.69 -6.73 16.34
CA SER A 261 -12.23 -6.71 16.37
C SER A 261 -11.64 -6.34 15.02
N TYR A 262 -12.07 -6.97 13.92
CA TYR A 262 -11.54 -6.63 12.60
C TYR A 262 -11.93 -5.19 12.21
N THR A 263 -13.14 -4.74 12.56
CA THR A 263 -13.59 -3.36 12.31
C THR A 263 -12.76 -2.36 13.13
N ALA A 264 -12.44 -2.70 14.38
CA ALA A 264 -11.55 -1.89 15.22
C ALA A 264 -10.15 -1.78 14.61
N LEU A 265 -9.57 -2.87 14.08
CA LEU A 265 -8.29 -2.81 13.37
C LEU A 265 -8.34 -1.86 12.17
N VAL A 266 -9.42 -1.86 11.40
CA VAL A 266 -9.62 -0.90 10.31
C VAL A 266 -9.69 0.53 10.86
N LEU A 267 -10.53 0.80 11.87
CA LEU A 267 -10.66 2.15 12.44
C LEU A 267 -9.34 2.68 13.01
N PHE A 268 -8.60 1.84 13.74
CA PHE A 268 -7.32 2.23 14.34
C PHE A 268 -6.22 2.41 13.30
N ALA A 269 -6.21 1.63 12.21
CA ALA A 269 -5.35 1.90 11.06
C ALA A 269 -5.67 3.26 10.41
N TYR A 270 -6.96 3.65 10.35
CA TYR A 270 -7.37 4.96 9.81
C TYR A 270 -6.84 6.09 10.69
N PHE A 271 -7.03 5.99 12.00
CA PHE A 271 -6.56 7.00 12.96
C PHE A 271 -5.03 7.09 12.98
N ALA A 272 -4.33 5.95 12.92
CA ALA A 272 -2.87 5.91 12.88
C ALA A 272 -2.30 6.62 11.63
N VAL A 273 -2.89 6.41 10.45
CA VAL A 273 -2.47 7.13 9.23
C VAL A 273 -2.73 8.63 9.38
N LYS A 274 -3.93 9.03 9.85
CA LYS A 274 -4.28 10.44 10.03
C LYS A 274 -3.34 11.17 11.01
N GLU A 275 -2.84 10.49 12.04
CA GLU A 275 -1.93 11.07 13.04
C GLU A 275 -0.45 11.01 12.63
N GLU A 276 0.03 9.86 12.15
CA GLU A 276 1.47 9.66 11.91
C GLU A 276 1.93 10.01 10.48
N ARG A 277 1.01 10.20 9.53
CA ARG A 277 1.30 10.49 8.11
C ARG A 277 0.39 11.63 7.58
N PRO A 278 0.59 12.89 8.01
CA PRO A 278 -0.28 14.01 7.63
C PRO A 278 -0.27 14.34 6.13
N ASP A 279 0.78 13.90 5.42
CA ASP A 279 0.92 13.94 3.97
C ASP A 279 -0.08 13.01 3.27
N THR A 280 -0.50 11.91 3.92
CA THR A 280 -1.49 10.98 3.36
C THR A 280 -2.89 11.22 3.91
N THR A 281 -3.89 11.21 3.04
CA THR A 281 -5.31 11.20 3.46
C THR A 281 -5.86 9.77 3.40
N PRO A 282 -6.19 9.15 4.55
CA PRO A 282 -6.84 7.84 4.54
C PRO A 282 -8.30 8.00 4.12
N VAL A 283 -8.78 7.10 3.28
CA VAL A 283 -10.16 7.02 2.82
C VAL A 283 -10.74 5.66 3.18
N LEU A 284 -11.86 5.67 3.91
CA LEU A 284 -12.61 4.48 4.25
C LEU A 284 -13.49 4.06 3.05
N ARG A 285 -13.31 2.82 2.60
CA ARG A 285 -14.07 2.17 1.52
C ARG A 285 -14.71 0.87 2.02
N TYR A 286 -15.63 0.34 1.21
CA TYR A 286 -16.33 -0.90 1.48
C TYR A 286 -16.21 -1.84 0.29
N TRP A 287 -15.96 -3.13 0.57
CA TRP A 287 -15.95 -4.21 -0.42
C TRP A 287 -17.18 -5.11 -0.23
N PRO A 288 -17.79 -5.66 -1.29
CA PRO A 288 -17.44 -5.52 -2.71
C PRO A 288 -17.97 -4.25 -3.37
N ARG A 289 -18.91 -3.53 -2.74
CA ARG A 289 -19.49 -2.29 -3.27
C ARG A 289 -19.29 -1.14 -2.30
N GLU A 290 -18.89 0.03 -2.82
CA GLU A 290 -18.53 1.20 -2.01
C GLU A 290 -19.74 1.89 -1.35
N ASP A 291 -20.91 1.79 -1.97
CA ASP A 291 -22.19 2.34 -1.49
C ASP A 291 -22.82 1.51 -0.35
N PHE A 292 -22.39 0.27 -0.18
CA PHE A 292 -22.91 -0.63 0.84
C PHE A 292 -22.12 -0.53 2.15
N GLU A 293 -22.57 0.32 3.08
CA GLU A 293 -21.85 0.57 4.34
C GLU A 293 -21.78 -0.64 5.29
N LEU A 294 -22.59 -1.69 5.08
CA LEU A 294 -22.50 -2.96 5.81
C LEU A 294 -21.54 -3.97 5.15
N GLY A 295 -20.89 -3.59 4.04
CA GLY A 295 -19.84 -4.38 3.41
C GLY A 295 -18.57 -4.43 4.26
N VAL A 296 -17.54 -5.09 3.74
CA VAL A 296 -16.25 -5.24 4.42
C VAL A 296 -15.49 -3.91 4.36
N PRO A 297 -15.32 -3.17 5.49
CA PRO A 297 -14.60 -1.91 5.51
C PRO A 297 -13.10 -2.13 5.32
N TYR A 298 -12.46 -1.25 4.58
CA TYR A 298 -11.00 -1.20 4.44
C TYR A 298 -10.53 0.22 4.15
N ILE A 299 -9.22 0.46 4.29
CA ILE A 299 -8.63 1.78 4.03
C ILE A 299 -7.84 1.75 2.74
N ASN A 300 -8.01 2.82 1.95
CA ASN A 300 -7.10 3.17 0.87
C ASN A 300 -6.56 4.60 1.10
N ASN A 301 -5.34 4.89 0.66
CA ASN A 301 -4.68 6.19 0.83
C ASN A 301 -4.67 6.97 -0.47
N THR A 302 -5.17 8.21 -0.48
CA THR A 302 -5.37 8.98 -1.71
C THR A 302 -4.15 9.72 -2.26
N MET A 303 -3.10 9.98 -1.47
CA MET A 303 -1.95 10.75 -1.97
C MET A 303 -1.24 10.03 -3.13
N TRP A 304 -1.27 8.70 -3.16
CA TRP A 304 -0.53 7.91 -4.14
C TRP A 304 -1.31 7.67 -5.44
N ARG A 305 -2.58 8.09 -5.50
CA ARG A 305 -3.39 8.03 -6.72
C ARG A 305 -2.78 8.80 -7.88
N TYR A 306 -1.94 9.81 -7.63
CA TYR A 306 -1.26 10.61 -8.68
C TYR A 306 0.07 10.01 -9.17
N LEU A 307 0.56 8.95 -8.54
CA LEU A 307 1.84 8.30 -8.89
C LEU A 307 1.63 6.88 -9.45
N GLU A 308 0.38 6.41 -9.54
CA GLU A 308 0.05 5.14 -10.18
C GLU A 308 0.19 5.26 -11.71
N PRO A 309 0.68 4.22 -12.41
CA PRO A 309 0.58 4.15 -13.86
C PRO A 309 -0.89 4.31 -14.30
N GLY A 310 -1.15 5.23 -15.24
CA GLY A 310 -2.52 5.56 -15.67
C GLY A 310 -3.27 6.55 -14.76
N SER A 311 -2.61 7.14 -13.77
CA SER A 311 -3.21 8.16 -12.89
C SER A 311 -3.39 9.55 -13.50
N SER A 312 -2.78 9.79 -14.67
CA SER A 312 -2.89 11.07 -15.36
C SER A 312 -4.36 11.36 -15.67
N PRO A 313 -4.92 12.52 -15.25
CA PRO A 313 -6.27 12.94 -15.67
C PRO A 313 -6.32 13.34 -17.15
N VAL A 314 -5.15 13.37 -17.80
CA VAL A 314 -4.95 13.73 -19.19
C VAL A 314 -4.54 12.47 -19.95
N ASP A 315 -5.43 11.99 -20.81
CA ASP A 315 -5.22 10.87 -21.74
C ASP A 315 -5.21 11.42 -23.17
N TRP A 316 -4.29 10.97 -24.02
CA TRP A 316 -4.21 11.38 -25.43
C TRP A 316 -4.89 10.35 -26.33
N CYS A 317 -4.90 10.59 -27.64
CA CYS A 317 -5.69 9.76 -28.52
C CYS A 317 -5.15 8.32 -28.67
N GLU A 318 -3.84 8.13 -28.52
CA GLU A 318 -3.19 6.82 -28.52
C GLU A 318 -3.69 5.93 -27.37
N GLY A 319 -3.86 4.63 -27.62
CA GLY A 319 -4.27 3.70 -26.57
C GLY A 319 -3.14 3.35 -25.59
N ASN A 320 -3.50 3.25 -24.32
CA ASN A 320 -2.57 2.88 -23.25
C ASN A 320 -2.16 1.40 -23.31
N TYR A 321 -0.87 1.14 -23.17
CA TYR A 321 -0.28 -0.20 -23.02
C TYR A 321 -0.54 -1.19 -24.18
N LEU A 322 -0.94 -0.70 -25.36
CA LEU A 322 -1.26 -1.55 -26.50
C LEU A 322 -0.04 -2.26 -27.10
N ILE A 323 1.12 -1.58 -27.11
CA ILE A 323 2.37 -2.11 -27.70
C ILE A 323 3.28 -2.72 -26.61
N SER A 324 3.24 -2.18 -25.39
CA SER A 324 4.06 -2.65 -24.27
C SER A 324 3.27 -2.58 -22.96
N PRO A 325 3.33 -3.62 -22.10
CA PRO A 325 2.63 -3.62 -20.82
C PRO A 325 3.18 -2.59 -19.82
N ASN A 326 4.37 -2.05 -20.09
CA ASN A 326 5.06 -1.11 -19.20
C ASN A 326 5.04 0.33 -19.71
N ILE A 327 4.62 0.58 -20.96
CA ILE A 327 4.67 1.90 -21.60
C ILE A 327 3.26 2.26 -22.09
N ALA A 328 2.67 3.25 -21.43
CA ALA A 328 1.44 3.92 -21.90
C ALA A 328 1.77 4.77 -23.14
N GLU A 329 0.82 4.90 -24.07
CA GLU A 329 0.94 5.71 -25.28
C GLU A 329 2.33 5.59 -25.94
N PHE A 330 2.64 4.41 -26.46
CA PHE A 330 4.00 4.05 -26.87
C PHE A 330 4.60 5.04 -27.89
N GLY A 331 3.84 5.47 -28.89
CA GLY A 331 4.25 6.46 -29.88
C GLY A 331 4.53 7.82 -29.26
N ASN A 332 3.66 8.29 -28.35
CA ASN A 332 3.88 9.53 -27.60
C ASN A 332 5.11 9.43 -26.70
N THR A 333 5.33 8.31 -26.04
CA THR A 333 6.51 8.09 -25.19
C THR A 333 7.80 8.04 -26.00
N VAL A 334 7.83 7.28 -27.09
CA VAL A 334 9.04 7.09 -27.91
C VAL A 334 9.41 8.34 -28.70
N SER A 335 8.43 9.12 -29.18
CA SER A 335 8.70 10.37 -29.90
C SER A 335 9.43 11.42 -29.03
N ASN A 336 9.33 11.33 -27.70
CA ASN A 336 10.09 12.19 -26.78
C ASN A 336 11.60 11.90 -26.76
N ILE A 337 12.07 10.76 -27.28
CA ILE A 337 13.51 10.42 -27.35
C ILE A 337 14.30 11.48 -28.12
N LEU A 338 13.68 12.16 -29.09
CA LEU A 338 14.31 13.27 -29.83
C LEU A 338 14.82 14.38 -28.90
N PHE A 339 14.06 14.72 -27.85
CA PHE A 339 14.45 15.74 -26.87
C PHE A 339 15.57 15.30 -25.94
N ILE A 340 15.84 13.99 -25.83
CA ILE A 340 16.88 13.43 -24.97
C ILE A 340 18.16 13.21 -25.75
N VAL A 341 18.07 12.60 -26.94
CA VAL A 341 19.22 12.09 -27.71
C VAL A 341 19.79 13.14 -28.66
N CYS A 342 18.95 13.96 -29.28
CA CYS A 342 19.42 14.90 -30.28
C CYS A 342 20.22 16.08 -29.70
N PRO A 343 19.86 16.73 -28.57
CA PRO A 343 20.63 17.88 -28.08
C PRO A 343 22.12 17.56 -27.80
N PRO A 344 22.49 16.42 -27.17
CA PRO A 344 23.90 16.03 -27.03
C PRO A 344 24.62 15.82 -28.37
N LEU A 345 23.98 15.14 -29.33
CA LEU A 345 24.53 14.89 -30.66
C LEU A 345 24.77 16.19 -31.44
N MET A 346 23.87 17.15 -31.27
CA MET A 346 23.98 18.46 -31.88
C MET A 346 25.09 19.27 -31.22
N MET A 347 25.24 19.17 -29.90
CA MET A 347 26.34 19.79 -29.17
C MET A 347 27.71 19.26 -29.65
N SER A 348 27.84 17.96 -29.97
CA SER A 348 29.08 17.41 -30.54
C SER A 348 29.41 17.96 -31.93
N LEU A 349 28.39 18.16 -32.79
CA LEU A 349 28.58 18.79 -34.10
C LEU A 349 29.01 20.26 -33.97
N TYR A 350 28.54 20.96 -32.93
CA TYR A 350 29.00 22.32 -32.61
C TYR A 350 30.42 22.35 -32.01
N GLN A 351 30.83 21.30 -31.29
CA GLN A 351 32.14 21.23 -30.61
C GLN A 351 33.33 21.06 -31.56
N GLU A 352 33.18 20.28 -32.64
CA GLU A 352 34.22 20.16 -33.68
C GLU A 352 34.53 21.52 -34.35
N TYR A 353 33.53 22.41 -34.43
CA TYR A 353 33.70 23.73 -35.02
C TYR A 353 34.36 24.76 -34.08
N SER A 354 34.27 24.53 -32.75
CA SER A 354 34.82 25.43 -31.72
C SER A 354 36.35 25.35 -31.59
N GLN A 355 37.00 24.34 -32.16
CA GLN A 355 38.46 24.19 -32.08
C GLN A 355 39.22 25.23 -32.93
N CYS A 356 38.56 25.90 -33.88
CA CYS A 356 39.17 26.97 -34.69
C CYS A 356 39.12 28.38 -34.08
N VAL A 357 38.32 28.63 -33.03
CA VAL A 357 38.17 29.96 -32.42
C VAL A 357 38.59 29.90 -30.96
N HIS A 358 39.87 30.09 -30.70
CA HIS A 358 40.47 29.92 -29.38
C HIS A 358 40.07 30.98 -28.32
N ARG A 359 39.07 31.84 -28.59
CA ARG A 359 38.46 32.76 -27.61
C ARG A 359 36.99 33.02 -27.97
N GLY A 360 36.10 32.18 -27.47
CA GLY A 360 34.66 32.31 -27.72
C GLY A 360 33.83 31.58 -26.68
N ILE A 361 34.15 31.78 -25.39
CA ILE A 361 33.50 31.14 -24.24
C ILE A 361 31.98 31.46 -24.21
N HIS A 362 31.44 32.41 -24.97
CA HIS A 362 30.06 32.89 -24.80
C HIS A 362 28.96 32.16 -25.61
N ALA A 363 29.25 31.57 -26.77
CA ALA A 363 28.21 30.89 -27.58
C ALA A 363 27.73 29.57 -26.94
N LEU A 364 28.65 28.80 -26.35
CA LEU A 364 28.35 27.60 -25.56
C LEU A 364 27.59 27.93 -24.26
N TRP A 365 27.83 29.11 -23.69
CA TRP A 365 27.10 29.58 -22.51
C TRP A 365 25.65 29.94 -22.81
N LEU A 366 25.32 30.47 -23.99
CA LEU A 366 23.95 30.80 -24.39
C LEU A 366 23.09 29.56 -24.67
N ILE A 367 23.66 28.55 -25.33
CA ILE A 367 22.99 27.26 -25.53
C ILE A 367 22.80 26.53 -24.19
N LYS A 368 23.79 26.62 -23.28
CA LYS A 368 23.66 26.14 -21.90
C LYS A 368 22.63 26.92 -21.10
N LEU A 369 22.58 28.24 -21.21
CA LEU A 369 21.65 29.13 -20.49
C LEU A 369 20.21 28.93 -20.98
N PHE A 370 20.00 28.80 -22.28
CA PHE A 370 18.68 28.53 -22.86
C PHE A 370 18.20 27.10 -22.54
N SER A 371 19.10 26.12 -22.54
CA SER A 371 18.80 24.76 -22.04
C SER A 371 18.51 24.76 -20.54
N TRP A 372 19.21 25.60 -19.76
CA TRP A 372 18.96 25.79 -18.33
C TRP A 372 17.65 26.51 -18.04
N THR A 373 17.28 27.57 -18.78
CA THR A 373 16.01 28.27 -18.57
C THR A 373 14.82 27.41 -18.97
N MET A 374 14.94 26.59 -20.01
CA MET A 374 13.94 25.57 -20.35
C MET A 374 13.86 24.47 -19.28
N GLY A 375 15.01 24.00 -18.75
CA GLY A 375 15.06 23.00 -17.68
C GLY A 375 14.51 23.50 -16.34
N VAL A 376 14.84 24.72 -15.93
CA VAL A 376 14.34 25.36 -14.70
C VAL A 376 12.85 25.70 -14.83
N SER A 377 12.40 26.15 -15.99
CA SER A 377 10.98 26.33 -16.28
C SER A 377 10.24 24.99 -16.20
N ALA A 378 10.79 23.92 -16.80
CA ALA A 378 10.21 22.58 -16.73
C ALA A 378 10.08 22.09 -15.29
N VAL A 379 11.07 22.30 -14.42
CA VAL A 379 11.01 21.91 -13.00
C VAL A 379 9.97 22.73 -12.23
N LEU A 380 9.91 24.05 -12.41
CA LEU A 380 8.90 24.93 -11.79
C LEU A 380 7.48 24.63 -12.25
N PHE A 381 7.29 24.33 -13.54
CA PHE A 381 6.00 23.95 -14.11
C PHE A 381 5.61 22.50 -13.76
N THR A 382 6.57 21.61 -13.51
CA THR A 382 6.28 20.27 -12.97
C THR A 382 5.76 20.37 -11.54
N ALA A 383 6.33 21.26 -10.72
CA ALA A 383 5.85 21.50 -9.35
C ALA A 383 4.44 22.12 -9.32
N LEU A 384 4.09 23.03 -10.24
CA LEU A 384 2.74 23.61 -10.36
C LEU A 384 1.75 22.69 -11.09
N GLY A 385 2.23 21.86 -12.02
CA GLY A 385 1.45 20.95 -12.87
C GLY A 385 0.81 19.80 -12.11
N VAL A 386 1.37 19.40 -10.96
CA VAL A 386 0.78 18.41 -10.04
C VAL A 386 -0.57 18.91 -9.48
N LEU A 387 -0.76 20.21 -9.33
CA LEU A 387 -1.98 20.77 -8.72
C LEU A 387 -3.11 21.01 -9.73
N LYS A 388 -2.81 21.45 -10.96
CA LYS A 388 -3.80 21.76 -12.02
C LYS A 388 -3.25 21.50 -13.44
N PRO A 389 -3.27 20.24 -13.93
CA PRO A 389 -2.60 19.86 -15.19
C PRO A 389 -3.15 20.58 -16.44
N ILE A 390 -4.44 20.87 -16.50
CA ILE A 390 -5.07 21.58 -17.64
C ILE A 390 -4.55 23.02 -17.77
N ILE A 391 -4.33 23.71 -16.66
CA ILE A 391 -3.83 25.10 -16.65
C ILE A 391 -2.38 25.14 -17.16
N ASN A 392 -1.60 24.10 -16.86
CA ASN A 392 -0.22 23.99 -17.31
C ASN A 392 -0.12 23.89 -18.85
N SER A 393 -0.94 23.07 -19.48
CA SER A 393 -0.96 22.94 -20.95
C SER A 393 -1.32 24.26 -21.65
N PHE A 394 -2.28 25.02 -21.11
CA PHE A 394 -2.66 26.32 -21.66
C PHE A 394 -1.54 27.37 -21.48
N ALA A 395 -0.90 27.42 -20.31
CA ALA A 395 0.20 28.32 -20.04
C ALA A 395 1.40 28.09 -20.99
N LEU A 396 1.74 26.82 -21.26
CA LEU A 396 2.80 26.46 -22.21
C LEU A 396 2.47 26.93 -23.64
N MET A 397 1.22 26.85 -24.06
CA MET A 397 0.78 27.32 -25.38
C MET A 397 0.90 28.85 -25.52
N VAL A 398 0.54 29.60 -24.47
CA VAL A 398 0.67 31.07 -24.45
C VAL A 398 2.14 31.49 -24.54
N LEU A 399 3.02 30.84 -23.78
CA LEU A 399 4.46 31.10 -23.83
C LEU A 399 5.05 30.76 -25.21
N GLY A 400 4.69 29.61 -25.77
CA GLY A 400 5.13 29.20 -27.11
C GLY A 400 4.69 30.19 -28.20
N SER A 401 3.46 30.70 -28.09
CA SER A 401 2.94 31.74 -29.00
C SER A 401 3.73 33.05 -28.89
N GLY A 402 4.13 33.44 -27.68
CA GLY A 402 5.01 34.58 -27.44
C GLY A 402 6.37 34.47 -28.13
N VAL A 403 7.00 33.29 -28.07
CA VAL A 403 8.28 33.02 -28.77
C VAL A 403 8.12 33.15 -30.29
N ILE A 404 7.02 32.68 -30.85
CA ILE A 404 6.75 32.81 -32.30
C ILE A 404 6.50 34.27 -32.71
N ILE A 405 5.84 35.06 -31.87
CA ILE A 405 5.68 36.51 -32.13
C ILE A 405 7.05 37.19 -32.19
N LEU A 406 7.94 36.89 -31.23
CA LEU A 406 9.31 37.41 -31.25
C LEU A 406 10.09 36.94 -32.48
N LEU A 407 9.93 35.69 -32.89
CA LEU A 407 10.53 35.17 -34.11
C LEU A 407 10.02 35.92 -35.35
N LEU A 408 8.72 36.19 -35.45
CA LEU A 408 8.14 36.95 -36.56
C LEU A 408 8.68 38.37 -36.65
N LEU A 409 8.93 39.03 -35.51
CA LEU A 409 9.59 40.34 -35.47
C LEU A 409 11.03 40.25 -35.97
N GLU A 410 11.75 39.20 -35.61
CA GLU A 410 13.14 39.00 -36.03
C GLU A 410 13.25 38.63 -37.52
N ILE A 411 12.32 37.82 -38.05
CA ILE A 411 12.23 37.48 -39.48
C ILE A 411 12.12 38.74 -40.36
N ARG A 412 11.49 39.82 -39.88
CA ARG A 412 11.40 41.09 -40.63
C ARG A 412 12.75 41.76 -40.86
N ARG A 413 13.75 41.45 -40.02
CA ARG A 413 15.12 41.97 -40.13
C ARG A 413 16.02 41.08 -40.98
N MET A 414 15.60 39.85 -41.27
CA MET A 414 16.38 38.85 -41.99
C MET A 414 16.15 38.93 -43.50
N THR A 415 17.17 38.51 -44.26
CA THR A 415 17.11 38.42 -45.73
C THR A 415 17.57 37.05 -46.22
N GLY A 416 17.18 36.68 -47.45
CA GLY A 416 17.70 35.49 -48.12
C GLY A 416 17.34 34.16 -47.44
N ARG A 417 18.35 33.29 -47.22
CA ARG A 417 18.17 31.93 -46.67
C ARG A 417 17.63 31.94 -45.24
N MET A 418 18.05 32.90 -44.42
CA MET A 418 17.61 33.05 -43.02
C MET A 418 16.11 33.36 -42.92
N GLN A 419 15.62 34.25 -43.78
CA GLN A 419 14.20 34.59 -43.83
C GLN A 419 13.34 33.37 -44.23
N ARG A 420 13.79 32.57 -45.21
CA ARG A 420 13.12 31.33 -45.60
C ARG A 420 13.10 30.30 -44.49
N LEU A 421 14.21 30.11 -43.77
CA LEU A 421 14.27 29.23 -42.61
C LEU A 421 13.25 29.65 -41.55
N GLY A 422 13.22 30.94 -41.19
CA GLY A 422 12.26 31.47 -40.23
C GLY A 422 10.80 31.27 -40.63
N LEU A 423 10.44 31.51 -41.89
CA LEU A 423 9.07 31.26 -42.39
C LEU A 423 8.70 29.77 -42.33
N ARG A 424 9.62 28.87 -42.66
CA ARG A 424 9.41 27.42 -42.53
C ARG A 424 9.24 27.01 -41.07
N THR A 425 10.03 27.57 -40.16
CA THR A 425 9.91 27.34 -38.71
C THR A 425 8.52 27.73 -38.20
N VAL A 426 7.99 28.88 -38.62
CA VAL A 426 6.62 29.30 -38.27
C VAL A 426 5.59 28.32 -38.82
N ALA A 427 5.72 27.89 -40.08
CA ALA A 427 4.80 26.92 -40.68
C ALA A 427 4.81 25.57 -39.96
N VAL A 428 6.00 25.06 -39.59
CA VAL A 428 6.16 23.83 -38.80
C VAL A 428 5.51 23.97 -37.42
N TRP A 429 5.69 25.11 -36.75
CA TRP A 429 5.05 25.37 -35.47
C TRP A 429 3.53 25.41 -35.56
N VAL A 430 2.97 26.09 -36.58
CA VAL A 430 1.52 26.13 -36.82
C VAL A 430 0.98 24.72 -37.07
N LEU A 431 1.68 23.91 -37.87
CA LEU A 431 1.30 22.52 -38.11
C LEU A 431 1.36 21.70 -36.81
N ALA A 432 2.37 21.93 -35.97
CA ALA A 432 2.46 21.28 -34.66
C ALA A 432 1.22 21.59 -33.81
N VAL A 433 0.86 22.88 -33.67
CA VAL A 433 -0.34 23.29 -32.91
C VAL A 433 -1.60 22.66 -33.50
N ALA A 434 -1.72 22.59 -34.83
CA ALA A 434 -2.84 21.92 -35.49
C ALA A 434 -2.92 20.42 -35.14
N CYS A 435 -1.78 19.71 -35.16
CA CYS A 435 -1.72 18.30 -34.73
C CYS A 435 -2.12 18.13 -33.25
N TRP A 436 -1.66 19.01 -32.36
CA TRP A 436 -2.01 18.98 -30.94
C TRP A 436 -3.51 19.19 -30.69
N ILE A 437 -4.13 20.15 -31.38
CA ILE A 437 -5.57 20.42 -31.29
C ILE A 437 -6.36 19.25 -31.90
N ALA A 438 -5.97 18.77 -33.07
CA ALA A 438 -6.66 17.70 -33.78
C ALA A 438 -6.63 16.39 -32.99
N ASP A 439 -5.52 16.07 -32.32
CA ASP A 439 -5.41 14.89 -31.44
C ASP A 439 -6.47 14.91 -30.32
N ARG A 440 -6.80 16.10 -29.80
CA ARG A 440 -7.81 16.30 -28.76
C ARG A 440 -9.23 16.28 -29.28
N VAL A 441 -9.48 17.02 -30.35
CA VAL A 441 -10.85 17.32 -30.82
C VAL A 441 -11.37 16.22 -31.74
N LEU A 442 -10.50 15.56 -32.51
CA LEU A 442 -10.88 14.60 -33.55
C LEU A 442 -10.51 13.16 -33.17
N CYS A 443 -10.31 12.87 -31.87
CA CYS A 443 -9.77 11.58 -31.47
C CYS A 443 -10.62 10.38 -31.91
N ASP A 444 -11.95 10.46 -31.78
CA ASP A 444 -12.84 9.36 -32.19
C ASP A 444 -12.70 9.06 -33.69
N THR A 445 -12.60 10.12 -34.51
CA THR A 445 -12.36 10.01 -35.96
C THR A 445 -10.98 9.43 -36.23
N LEU A 446 -9.93 9.87 -35.54
CA LEU A 446 -8.56 9.38 -35.72
C LEU A 446 -8.42 7.90 -35.35
N ARG A 447 -9.09 7.47 -34.26
CA ARG A 447 -9.18 6.06 -33.88
C ARG A 447 -9.91 5.23 -34.94
N SER A 448 -11.01 5.75 -35.50
CA SER A 448 -11.73 5.05 -36.59
C SER A 448 -10.88 4.88 -37.86
N LEU A 449 -10.01 5.86 -38.15
CA LEU A 449 -9.07 5.83 -39.26
C LEU A 449 -7.76 5.08 -38.94
N HIS A 450 -7.65 4.46 -37.76
CA HIS A 450 -6.45 3.76 -37.29
C HIS A 450 -5.18 4.64 -37.28
N PHE A 451 -5.33 5.94 -37.01
CA PHE A 451 -4.22 6.90 -36.97
C PHE A 451 -4.21 7.79 -35.70
N PRO A 452 -4.06 7.21 -34.50
CA PRO A 452 -4.11 7.97 -33.23
C PRO A 452 -2.75 8.59 -32.82
N TYR A 453 -1.89 8.97 -33.79
CA TYR A 453 -0.50 9.35 -33.54
C TYR A 453 -0.21 10.85 -33.77
N LEU A 454 -1.24 11.71 -33.82
CA LEU A 454 -1.04 13.14 -34.05
C LEU A 454 -0.27 13.82 -32.92
N HIS A 455 -0.44 13.38 -31.67
CA HIS A 455 0.36 13.90 -30.55
C HIS A 455 1.85 13.53 -30.66
N ALA A 456 2.19 12.31 -31.11
CA ALA A 456 3.57 11.93 -31.41
C ALA A 456 4.17 12.78 -32.55
N ILE A 457 3.38 13.09 -33.58
CA ILE A 457 3.80 14.01 -34.67
C ILE A 457 4.02 15.42 -34.13
N TRP A 458 3.19 15.89 -33.21
CA TRP A 458 3.40 17.16 -32.53
C TRP A 458 4.76 17.22 -31.83
N HIS A 459 5.20 16.18 -31.10
CA HIS A 459 6.55 16.12 -30.50
C HIS A 459 7.66 16.33 -31.54
N ILE A 460 7.54 15.68 -32.71
CA ILE A 460 8.54 15.78 -33.78
C ILE A 460 8.57 17.20 -34.36
N LEU A 461 7.39 17.76 -34.68
CA LEU A 461 7.29 19.09 -35.29
C LEU A 461 7.75 20.17 -34.31
N ILE A 462 7.37 20.09 -33.03
CA ILE A 462 7.78 21.07 -32.04
C ILE A 462 9.28 20.97 -31.71
N PHE A 463 9.87 19.77 -31.78
CA PHE A 463 11.33 19.61 -31.72
C PHE A 463 12.03 20.35 -32.86
N ILE A 464 11.59 20.12 -34.12
CA ILE A 464 12.16 20.78 -35.30
C ILE A 464 12.01 22.30 -35.22
N ALA A 465 10.83 22.79 -34.85
CA ALA A 465 10.58 24.22 -34.67
C ALA A 465 11.50 24.80 -33.58
N SER A 466 11.59 24.16 -32.42
CA SER A 466 12.43 24.61 -31.31
C SER A 466 13.91 24.65 -31.68
N TYR A 467 14.40 23.64 -32.39
CA TYR A 467 15.79 23.61 -32.86
C TYR A 467 16.09 24.76 -33.83
N THR A 468 15.25 24.93 -34.85
CA THR A 468 15.45 25.98 -35.85
C THR A 468 15.34 27.38 -35.25
N ILE A 469 14.47 27.58 -34.26
CA ILE A 469 14.41 28.79 -33.44
C ILE A 469 15.77 29.07 -32.77
N ILE A 470 16.39 28.06 -32.15
CA ILE A 470 17.70 28.20 -31.50
C ILE A 470 18.77 28.61 -32.52
N VAL A 471 18.79 28.00 -33.71
CA VAL A 471 19.74 28.33 -34.78
C VAL A 471 19.56 29.79 -35.22
N ILE A 472 18.31 30.21 -35.43
CA ILE A 472 17.95 31.56 -35.85
C ILE A 472 18.38 32.60 -34.81
N TYR A 473 18.07 32.39 -33.54
CA TYR A 473 18.45 33.31 -32.48
C TYR A 473 19.96 33.33 -32.23
N SER A 474 20.63 32.19 -32.39
CA SER A 474 22.09 32.12 -32.30
C SER A 474 22.75 32.94 -33.42
N HIS A 475 22.24 32.86 -34.65
CA HIS A 475 22.69 33.71 -35.75
C HIS A 475 22.47 35.20 -35.46
N ALA A 476 21.26 35.58 -35.06
CA ALA A 476 20.90 36.97 -34.76
C ALA A 476 21.75 37.55 -33.62
N TYR A 477 21.97 36.77 -32.56
CA TYR A 477 22.79 37.16 -31.42
C TYR A 477 24.25 37.41 -31.83
N VAL A 478 24.87 36.46 -32.55
CA VAL A 478 26.28 36.59 -32.94
C VAL A 478 26.48 37.82 -33.84
N GLY A 479 25.56 38.05 -34.79
CA GLY A 479 25.63 39.20 -35.68
C GLY A 479 25.36 40.55 -35.00
N ALA A 480 24.69 40.56 -33.84
CA ALA A 480 24.39 41.78 -33.09
C ALA A 480 25.47 42.12 -32.03
N GLU A 481 26.05 41.10 -31.40
CA GLU A 481 26.95 41.28 -30.24
C GLU A 481 28.44 41.38 -30.65
N PHE A 482 28.82 40.85 -31.81
CA PHE A 482 30.23 40.73 -32.20
C PHE A 482 30.51 41.32 -33.58
N ASP A 483 31.06 42.54 -33.63
CA ASP A 483 31.42 43.23 -34.88
C ASP A 483 32.49 42.49 -35.73
N ASN A 484 33.31 41.66 -35.07
CA ASN A 484 34.42 40.94 -35.72
C ASN A 484 34.05 39.53 -36.21
N LEU A 485 32.78 39.11 -36.06
CA LEU A 485 32.32 37.77 -36.39
C LEU A 485 31.15 37.82 -37.37
N ALA A 486 31.23 37.02 -38.42
CA ALA A 486 30.16 36.86 -39.40
C ALA A 486 29.55 35.46 -39.27
N PRO A 487 28.33 35.32 -38.71
CA PRO A 487 27.62 34.05 -38.73
C PRO A 487 27.07 33.78 -40.13
N THR A 488 27.15 32.53 -40.58
CA THR A 488 26.58 32.07 -41.85
C THR A 488 25.77 30.81 -41.64
N LEU A 489 24.60 30.74 -42.27
CA LEU A 489 23.70 29.59 -42.21
C LEU A 489 24.10 28.54 -43.24
N ASN A 490 24.27 27.30 -42.78
CA ASN A 490 24.57 26.14 -43.61
C ASN A 490 23.64 24.96 -43.32
N TYR A 491 23.62 23.95 -44.20
CA TYR A 491 22.79 22.75 -44.06
C TYR A 491 23.59 21.44 -44.14
N TRP A 492 23.32 20.51 -43.24
CA TRP A 492 23.88 19.14 -43.27
C TRP A 492 22.84 18.16 -43.87
N PRO A 493 23.23 17.19 -44.71
CA PRO A 493 24.60 16.83 -45.13
C PRO A 493 25.16 17.62 -46.31
N LYS A 494 24.33 18.41 -47.00
CA LYS A 494 24.75 19.23 -48.15
C LYS A 494 24.17 20.64 -48.01
N ASP A 495 24.99 21.67 -48.20
CA ASP A 495 24.56 23.06 -47.99
C ASP A 495 23.41 23.50 -48.93
N ASN A 496 23.39 22.97 -50.16
CA ASN A 496 22.34 23.28 -51.12
C ASN A 496 20.99 22.59 -50.80
N PHE A 497 20.95 21.70 -49.81
CA PHE A 497 19.75 21.01 -49.38
C PHE A 497 19.10 21.76 -48.21
N GLU A 498 18.29 22.78 -48.50
CA GLU A 498 17.64 23.63 -47.47
C GLU A 498 16.60 22.90 -46.59
N LEU A 499 16.34 21.61 -46.83
CA LEU A 499 15.54 20.73 -45.95
C LEU A 499 16.42 19.90 -45.00
N GLY A 500 17.75 20.05 -45.10
CA GLY A 500 18.73 19.42 -44.21
C GLY A 500 18.71 20.03 -42.81
N ILE A 501 19.64 19.59 -41.97
CA ILE A 501 19.77 20.09 -40.59
C ILE A 501 20.47 21.46 -40.65
N PRO A 502 19.79 22.58 -40.31
CA PRO A 502 20.40 23.90 -40.37
C PRO A 502 21.36 24.12 -39.20
N TYR A 503 22.55 24.64 -39.47
CA TYR A 503 23.52 25.01 -38.44
C TYR A 503 24.21 26.33 -38.82
N ILE A 504 24.82 26.99 -37.83
CA ILE A 504 25.60 28.21 -38.08
C ILE A 504 27.09 27.92 -38.04
N THR A 505 27.83 28.47 -39.00
CA THR A 505 29.29 28.59 -38.93
C THR A 505 29.65 30.03 -38.71
N ILE A 506 30.69 30.28 -37.92
CA ILE A 506 31.11 31.63 -37.55
C ILE A 506 32.49 31.87 -38.15
N HIS A 507 32.63 32.94 -38.94
CA HIS A 507 33.89 33.33 -39.56
C HIS A 507 34.40 34.64 -38.96
N SER A 508 35.71 34.76 -38.76
CA SER A 508 36.34 36.02 -38.37
C SER A 508 36.39 36.98 -39.57
N THR A 509 35.97 38.23 -39.39
CA THR A 509 36.05 39.27 -40.43
C THR A 509 37.42 39.95 -40.49
N ASN A 510 38.30 39.69 -39.51
CA ASN A 510 39.66 40.21 -39.51
C ASN A 510 40.57 39.40 -40.46
N LYS A 511 40.91 39.98 -41.62
CA LYS A 511 42.03 39.53 -42.47
C LYS A 511 43.38 39.93 -41.85
N LYS A 512 43.81 39.33 -40.73
CA LYS A 512 45.21 39.34 -40.28
C LYS A 512 45.53 38.07 -39.50
N ASN A 513 46.29 37.18 -40.17
CA ASN A 513 46.98 35.96 -39.74
C ASN A 513 46.28 35.00 -38.80
#